data_AF-A0A016W827-F1
#
_entry.id   AF-A0A016W827-F1
#
_cell.length_a   1.000
_cell.length_b   1.000
_cell.length_c   1.000
_cell.angle_alpha   90.00
_cell.angle_beta   90.00
_cell.angle_gamma   90.00
#
_symmetry.space_group_name_H-M   'P 1'
#
loop_
_entity.id
_entity.type
_entity.pdbx_description
1 polymer ?
#
loop_
_entity_poly.entity_id
_entity_poly.type
_entity_poly.pdbx_seq_one_letter_code
_entity_poly.pdbx_strand_id
1 'polypeptide(L)'
;MIRANTYQVGCAQKECGNTATAACFYNQPDLKTGDLVFKAGNNCTNGGPCTTYPASTCDATFSLCVRGNETTTTTTTGATTTTTTVTTTTTVAPVQAETMPTTTGEYE
;
A
#
# COMPACT_ATOMS: atom_id res chain seq x y z
N MET A 1 -0.21 7.66 11.72
CA MET A 1 -1.63 7.29 11.48
C MET A 1 -2.00 7.31 10.00
N ILE A 2 -1.81 8.42 9.27
CA ILE A 2 -2.35 8.61 7.89
C ILE A 2 -1.37 8.30 6.74
N ARG A 3 -0.16 7.80 7.03
CA ARG A 3 0.85 7.55 5.99
C ARG A 3 0.42 6.34 5.15
N ALA A 4 0.22 6.52 3.85
CA ALA A 4 -0.46 5.57 2.97
C ALA A 4 0.26 4.22 2.80
N ASN A 5 1.56 4.15 3.09
CA ASN A 5 2.33 2.90 3.08
C ASN A 5 2.35 2.20 4.46
N THR A 6 1.63 2.71 5.47
CA THR A 6 1.53 2.03 6.76
C THR A 6 0.52 0.89 6.66
N TYR A 7 0.92 -0.33 7.02
CA TYR A 7 0.04 -1.51 6.91
C TYR A 7 -0.08 -2.31 8.22
N GLN A 8 0.67 -1.95 9.26
CA GLN A 8 0.56 -2.54 10.60
C GLN A 8 0.56 -1.43 11.64
N VAL A 9 -0.33 -1.59 12.63
CA VAL A 9 -0.42 -0.73 13.81
C VAL A 9 -0.58 -1.61 15.05
N GLY A 10 0.15 -1.29 16.11
CA GLY A 10 -0.01 -1.89 17.43
C GLY A 10 -0.20 -0.80 18.47
N CYS A 11 -1.25 -0.88 19.27
CA CYS A 11 -1.56 0.11 20.30
C CYS A 11 -1.52 -0.52 21.69
N ALA A 12 -1.10 0.26 22.68
CA ALA A 12 -1.12 -0.11 24.08
C ALA A 12 -1.65 1.06 24.91
N GLN A 13 -2.29 0.77 26.03
CA GLN A 13 -2.75 1.78 26.98
C GLN A 13 -2.38 1.40 28.41
N LYS A 14 -2.24 2.42 29.27
CA LYS A 14 -2.03 2.27 30.70
C LYS A 14 -2.75 3.36 31.47
N GLU A 15 -3.51 2.94 32.48
CA GLU A 15 -4.10 3.82 33.48
C GLU A 15 -3.12 4.11 34.62
N CYS A 16 -3.09 5.37 35.03
CA CYS A 16 -2.26 5.96 36.08
C CYS A 16 -3.12 6.86 36.97
N GLY A 17 -3.79 6.28 37.97
CA GLY A 17 -4.72 7.01 38.86
C GLY A 17 -5.93 7.54 38.08
N ASN A 18 -6.08 8.87 38.05
CA ASN A 18 -7.14 9.55 37.28
C ASN A 18 -6.73 9.90 35.83
N THR A 19 -5.56 9.43 35.37
CA THR A 19 -5.08 9.66 34.00
C THR A 19 -4.92 8.35 33.26
N ALA A 20 -5.05 8.38 31.93
CA ALA A 20 -4.74 7.25 31.07
C ALA A 20 -3.84 7.72 29.93
N THR A 21 -2.87 6.88 29.55
CA THR A 21 -1.99 7.12 28.41
C THR A 21 -2.16 5.99 27.41
N ALA A 22 -2.28 6.33 26.14
CA ALA A 22 -2.27 5.37 25.04
C ALA A 22 -1.17 5.74 24.05
N ALA A 23 -0.51 4.73 23.50
CA ALA A 23 0.50 4.88 22.46
C ALA A 23 0.25 3.86 21.35
N CYS A 24 0.41 4.28 20.10
CA CYS A 24 0.33 3.41 18.94
C CYS A 24 1.63 3.49 18.15
N PHE A 25 2.15 2.33 17.79
CA PHE A 25 3.33 2.16 16.95
C PHE A 25 2.91 1.69 15.58
N TYR A 26 3.57 2.25 14.57
CA TYR A 26 3.36 1.95 13.16
C TYR A 26 4.61 1.28 12.62
N ASN A 27 4.46 0.42 11.63
CA ASN A 27 5.59 -0.27 11.00
C ASN A 27 6.35 0.57 9.96
N GLN A 28 6.24 1.89 10.07
CA GLN A 28 6.94 2.86 9.24
C GLN A 28 7.82 3.71 10.16
N PRO A 29 8.96 4.21 9.67
CA PRO A 29 9.77 5.15 10.43
C PRO A 29 8.99 6.44 10.68
N ASP A 30 9.44 7.20 11.68
CA ASP A 30 8.88 8.51 12.00
C ASP A 30 8.89 9.43 10.77
N LEU A 31 7.84 10.24 10.65
CA LEU A 31 7.72 11.21 9.58
C LEU A 31 8.72 12.34 9.78
N LYS A 32 9.40 12.72 8.70
CA LYS A 32 10.28 13.89 8.63
C LYS A 32 9.59 15.02 7.88
N THR A 33 9.99 16.25 8.16
CA THR A 33 9.51 17.41 7.40
C THR A 33 9.85 17.23 5.92
N GLY A 34 8.83 17.34 5.06
CA GLY A 34 8.93 17.13 3.62
C GLY A 34 8.63 15.71 3.16
N ASP A 35 8.42 14.74 4.07
CA ASP A 35 8.00 13.40 3.69
C ASP A 35 6.60 13.40 3.08
N LEU A 36 6.45 12.67 1.99
CA LEU A 36 5.15 12.45 1.37
C LEU A 36 4.32 11.48 2.22
N VAL A 37 3.18 11.96 2.74
CA VAL A 37 2.27 11.16 3.56
C VAL A 37 1.43 10.23 2.70
N PHE A 38 0.88 10.74 1.59
CA PHE A 38 0.13 9.99 0.59
C PHE A 38 0.21 10.68 -0.77
N LYS A 39 -0.04 9.93 -1.85
CA LYS A 39 -0.18 10.49 -3.20
C LYS A 39 -1.66 10.76 -3.46
N ALA A 40 -1.99 11.95 -3.97
CA ALA A 40 -3.34 12.23 -4.44
C ALA A 40 -3.65 11.40 -5.71
N GLY A 41 -4.88 10.92 -5.82
CA GLY A 41 -5.32 10.08 -6.93
C GLY A 41 -6.61 9.32 -6.59
N ASN A 42 -7.06 8.48 -7.51
CA ASN A 42 -8.22 7.63 -7.28
C ASN A 42 -7.90 6.57 -6.22
N ASN A 43 -8.89 6.25 -5.38
CA ASN A 43 -8.83 5.10 -4.48
C ASN A 43 -8.87 3.79 -5.29
N CYS A 44 -8.65 2.65 -4.62
CA CYS A 44 -8.55 1.38 -5.33
C CYS A 44 -9.86 0.87 -5.95
N THR A 45 -11.03 1.30 -5.47
CA THR A 45 -12.34 0.92 -6.05
C THR A 45 -12.67 1.72 -7.30
N ASN A 46 -12.08 2.91 -7.45
CA ASN A 46 -12.24 3.81 -8.59
C ASN A 46 -11.04 3.76 -9.56
N GLY A 47 -10.39 2.60 -9.67
CA GLY A 47 -9.28 2.37 -10.61
C GLY A 47 -7.89 2.77 -10.11
N GLY A 48 -7.74 3.09 -8.82
CA GLY A 48 -6.44 3.33 -8.20
C GLY A 48 -5.62 2.03 -8.03
N PRO A 49 -4.30 2.05 -8.28
CA PRO A 49 -3.48 0.86 -8.16
C PRO A 49 -3.08 0.56 -6.71
N CYS A 50 -3.24 -0.69 -6.27
CA CYS A 50 -2.67 -1.21 -5.02
C CYS A 50 -1.29 -1.83 -5.26
N THR A 51 -0.30 -1.02 -5.60
CA THR A 51 1.04 -1.49 -6.00
C THR A 51 2.15 -1.18 -5.00
N THR A 52 1.84 -0.51 -3.89
CA THR A 52 2.83 -0.17 -2.84
C THR A 52 3.52 -1.42 -2.26
N TYR A 53 2.78 -2.52 -2.14
CA TYR A 53 3.28 -3.82 -1.69
C TYR A 53 2.87 -4.93 -2.65
N PRO A 54 3.71 -5.96 -2.87
CA PRO A 54 3.34 -7.08 -3.71
C PRO A 54 2.14 -7.84 -3.15
N ALA A 55 1.45 -8.56 -4.05
CA ALA A 55 0.24 -9.32 -3.75
C ALA A 55 -0.89 -8.53 -3.05
N SER A 56 -0.90 -7.19 -3.13
CA SER A 56 -1.95 -6.39 -2.50
C SER A 56 -3.25 -6.46 -3.29
N THR A 57 -4.37 -6.45 -2.57
CA THR A 57 -5.72 -6.45 -3.11
C THR A 57 -6.47 -5.20 -2.69
N CYS A 58 -7.57 -4.88 -3.38
CA CYS A 58 -8.45 -3.78 -3.00
C CYS A 58 -9.59 -4.31 -2.11
N ASP A 59 -9.72 -3.75 -0.91
CA ASP A 59 -10.92 -3.93 -0.09
C ASP A 59 -11.97 -2.91 -0.53
N ALA A 60 -13.02 -3.41 -1.16
CA ALA A 60 -14.10 -2.57 -1.69
C ALA A 60 -14.93 -1.87 -0.60
N THR A 61 -14.97 -2.42 0.61
CA THR A 61 -15.77 -1.89 1.72
C THR A 61 -15.18 -0.57 2.23
N PHE A 62 -13.85 -0.55 2.39
CA PHE A 62 -13.13 0.61 2.91
C PHE A 62 -12.43 1.42 1.82
N SER A 63 -12.43 0.93 0.58
CA SER A 63 -11.66 1.49 -0.54
C SER A 63 -10.17 1.63 -0.23
N LEU A 64 -9.63 0.67 0.54
CA LEU A 64 -8.24 0.62 0.98
C LEU A 64 -7.51 -0.56 0.36
N CYS A 65 -6.20 -0.42 0.20
CA CYS A 65 -5.34 -1.53 -0.22
C CYS A 65 -5.00 -2.42 0.98
N VAL A 66 -5.22 -3.73 0.83
CA VAL A 66 -4.85 -4.75 1.81
C VAL A 66 -3.65 -5.51 1.29
N ARG A 67 -2.60 -5.59 2.10
CA ARG A 67 -1.40 -6.34 1.72
C ARG A 67 -1.70 -7.84 1.70
N GLY A 68 -1.32 -8.52 0.63
CA GLY A 68 -1.34 -9.98 0.59
C GLY A 68 -0.28 -10.61 1.49
N ASN A 69 -0.42 -11.92 1.70
CA ASN A 69 0.65 -12.71 2.29
C ASN A 69 1.67 -13.05 1.21
N GLU A 70 2.92 -12.62 1.40
CA GLU A 70 4.05 -13.10 0.61
C GLU A 70 4.23 -14.61 0.89
N THR A 71 3.93 -15.46 -0.09
CA THR A 71 4.23 -16.89 0.04
C THR A 71 5.73 -17.06 -0.14
N THR A 72 6.46 -17.10 0.96
CA THR A 72 7.88 -17.49 0.94
C THR A 72 7.94 -19.01 0.77
N THR A 73 8.15 -19.49 -0.46
CA THR A 73 8.50 -20.89 -0.69
C THR A 73 9.95 -21.11 -0.23
N THR A 74 10.14 -21.52 1.02
CA THR A 74 11.44 -22.03 1.47
C THR A 74 11.59 -23.46 0.98
N THR A 75 12.23 -23.66 -0.18
CA THR A 75 12.71 -24.99 -0.58
C THR A 75 14.06 -25.25 0.08
N THR A 76 14.07 -26.03 1.16
CA THR A 76 15.31 -26.54 1.75
C THR A 76 15.78 -27.76 0.94
N THR A 77 16.86 -27.62 0.18
CA THR A 77 17.66 -28.75 -0.31
C THR A 77 19.13 -28.37 -0.10
N GLY A 78 19.87 -29.28 0.52
CA GLY A 78 21.20 -29.03 1.07
C GLY A 78 22.16 -28.34 0.09
N ALA A 79 22.87 -27.34 0.64
CA ALA A 79 24.11 -26.74 0.16
C ALA A 79 24.17 -26.41 -1.36
N THR A 80 23.53 -25.31 -1.78
CA THR A 80 24.10 -24.26 -2.66
C THR A 80 23.01 -23.20 -2.91
N THR A 81 23.25 -21.97 -2.46
CA THR A 81 22.34 -20.83 -2.63
C THR A 81 22.44 -20.28 -4.06
N THR A 82 21.43 -20.53 -4.88
CA THR A 82 21.24 -19.81 -6.15
C THR A 82 19.93 -19.04 -6.09
N THR A 83 20.01 -17.71 -6.09
CA THR A 83 18.86 -16.80 -6.04
C THR A 83 18.31 -16.62 -7.45
N THR A 84 17.19 -17.27 -7.76
CA THR A 84 16.45 -17.02 -9.01
C THR A 84 15.11 -16.37 -8.68
N THR A 85 15.00 -15.09 -9.00
CA THR A 85 13.74 -14.33 -8.95
C THR A 85 12.84 -14.79 -10.10
N VAL A 86 11.79 -15.55 -9.80
CA VAL A 86 10.78 -15.92 -10.80
C VAL A 86 9.65 -14.89 -10.75
N THR A 87 9.66 -13.97 -11.71
CA THR A 87 8.58 -13.03 -11.98
C THR A 87 7.52 -13.72 -12.83
N THR A 88 6.38 -14.09 -12.26
CA THR A 88 5.20 -14.47 -13.04
C THR A 88 4.63 -13.23 -13.71
N THR A 89 5.00 -13.04 -14.98
CA THR A 89 4.45 -11.97 -15.81
C THR A 89 3.18 -12.48 -16.47
N THR A 90 2.02 -12.07 -15.98
CA THR A 90 0.76 -12.26 -16.71
C THR A 90 0.68 -11.15 -17.76
N THR A 91 0.96 -11.49 -19.01
CA THR A 91 0.90 -10.58 -20.15
C THR A 91 -0.55 -10.17 -20.40
N VAL A 92 -0.96 -9.01 -19.90
CA VAL A 92 -2.21 -8.36 -20.30
C VAL A 92 -1.90 -7.54 -21.56
N ALA A 93 -2.66 -7.78 -22.63
CA ALA A 93 -2.52 -7.10 -23.91
C ALA A 93 -2.59 -5.55 -23.76
N PRO A 94 -1.85 -4.78 -24.57
CA PRO A 94 -1.90 -3.33 -24.51
C PRO A 94 -3.28 -2.84 -25.01
N VAL A 95 -4.07 -2.26 -24.10
CA VAL A 95 -5.26 -1.48 -24.48
C VAL A 95 -4.76 -0.11 -24.94
N GLN A 96 -5.06 0.22 -26.20
CA GLN A 96 -4.67 1.46 -26.86
C GLN A 96 -5.14 2.68 -26.06
N ALA A 97 -4.28 3.70 -25.98
CA ALA A 97 -4.60 4.98 -25.40
C ALA A 97 -5.63 5.71 -26.28
N GLU A 98 -6.86 5.84 -25.79
CA GLU A 98 -7.81 6.79 -26.37
C GLU A 98 -7.54 8.18 -25.79
N THR A 99 -7.10 9.08 -26.67
CA THR A 99 -6.93 10.51 -26.39
C THR A 99 -8.30 11.14 -26.19
N MET A 100 -8.60 11.60 -24.96
CA MET A 100 -9.77 12.45 -24.72
C MET A 100 -9.43 13.93 -24.94
N PRO A 101 -10.32 14.70 -25.59
CA PRO A 101 -10.06 16.08 -26.00
C PRO A 101 -10.10 17.03 -24.80
N THR A 102 -9.20 18.01 -24.82
CA THR A 102 -9.18 19.13 -23.87
C THR A 102 -10.26 20.13 -24.28
N THR A 103 -11.32 20.29 -23.49
CA THR A 103 -12.21 21.44 -23.60
C THR A 103 -11.86 22.46 -22.52
N THR A 104 -11.29 23.56 -22.97
CA THR A 104 -11.01 24.80 -22.23
C THR A 104 -12.22 25.75 -22.35
N GLY A 105 -12.59 26.40 -21.24
CA GLY A 105 -13.52 27.56 -21.20
C GLY A 105 -14.95 27.20 -20.74
N GLU A 106 -15.67 27.97 -19.95
CA GLU A 106 -15.51 29.34 -19.45
C GLU A 106 -16.21 29.49 -18.09
N TYR A 107 -15.76 30.49 -17.35
CA TYR A 107 -16.46 31.20 -16.28
C TYR A 107 -17.89 31.59 -16.70
N GLU A 108 -18.87 31.40 -15.81
CA GLU A 108 -19.84 32.41 -15.37
C GLU A 108 -20.49 31.95 -14.05
#